data_AF-A0A7K8JNQ4-F1
#
_entry.id   AF-A0A7K8JNQ4-F1
#
_cell.length_a   1.000
_cell.length_b   1.000
_cell.length_c   1.000
_cell.angle_alpha   90.00
_cell.angle_beta   90.00
_cell.angle_gamma   90.00
#
_symmetry.space_group_name_H-M   'P 1'
#
loop_
_entity.id
_entity.type
_entity.pdbx_description
1 polymer ?
#
loop_
_entity_poly.entity_id
_entity_poly.type
_entity_poly.pdbx_seq_one_letter_code
_entity_poly.pdbx_strand_id
1 'polypeptide(L)'
;FPHTSPFFPSLSFSLVVLAAQEIIVSKPGDNATLSCIYRGRELHLNNLRVYWQKADGQEDCSVVHALISGQDNESEQCIHFKNRTQLFWDRLESGDFSLLLLNVSQSDVRTYKCVVMQKTEYTKMIHQSEVVLSLAASYSQPILSGPIRNSDSTEEEVTFSCRSGNGYPEPNVYWINKTDNSHLPPSELKITPHADGTYSVFSTLKVKATSNMQIECSVENKILQENLSANYTQQKQSNGSSTESHKNLGKKGRGAQAAGIVSVIILIGLLTVLTCWLWRRRSSNQVSYTGNE
;
A
#
# COMPACT_ATOMS: atom_id res chain seq x y z
N PHE A 1 -63.02 -32.48 -29.96
CA PHE A 1 -62.28 -31.60 -29.05
C PHE A 1 -60.79 -31.77 -29.31
N PRO A 2 -60.10 -30.83 -29.98
CA PRO A 2 -58.65 -30.92 -30.11
C PRO A 2 -57.98 -30.35 -28.86
N HIS A 3 -56.96 -31.06 -28.36
CA HIS A 3 -56.14 -30.65 -27.23
C HIS A 3 -55.27 -29.46 -27.61
N THR A 4 -55.46 -28.34 -26.91
CA THR A 4 -54.55 -27.19 -26.93
C THR A 4 -53.40 -27.44 -25.95
N SER A 5 -52.18 -27.53 -26.46
CA SER A 5 -50.96 -27.49 -25.64
C SER A 5 -50.72 -26.07 -25.11
N PRO A 6 -50.37 -25.87 -23.84
CA PRO A 6 -50.08 -24.54 -23.32
C PRO A 6 -48.70 -24.09 -23.81
N PHE A 7 -48.66 -22.93 -24.46
CA PHE A 7 -47.43 -22.18 -24.71
C PHE A 7 -46.88 -21.70 -23.36
N PHE A 8 -45.71 -22.17 -22.97
CA PHE A 8 -44.94 -21.58 -21.88
C PHE A 8 -44.03 -20.48 -22.47
N PRO A 9 -44.18 -19.20 -22.08
CA PRO A 9 -43.25 -18.19 -22.49
C PRO A 9 -41.91 -18.43 -21.78
N SER A 10 -40.86 -18.69 -22.56
CA SER A 10 -39.51 -18.76 -22.03
C SER A 10 -39.10 -17.37 -21.52
N LEU A 11 -39.00 -17.22 -20.21
CA LEU A 11 -38.39 -16.04 -19.59
C LEU A 11 -36.90 -16.03 -19.93
N SER A 12 -36.53 -15.22 -20.94
CA SER A 12 -35.15 -14.88 -21.22
C SER A 12 -34.65 -13.97 -20.11
N PHE A 13 -33.94 -14.53 -19.13
CA PHE A 13 -33.17 -13.74 -18.18
C PHE A 13 -31.94 -13.20 -18.93
N SER A 14 -31.97 -11.90 -19.27
CA SER A 14 -30.74 -11.21 -19.67
C SER A 14 -29.80 -11.18 -18.48
N LEU A 15 -28.75 -11.99 -18.54
CA LEU A 15 -27.65 -11.97 -17.59
C LEU A 15 -26.89 -10.65 -17.82
N VAL A 16 -27.19 -9.64 -17.01
CA VAL A 16 -26.35 -8.42 -16.96
C VAL A 16 -25.05 -8.84 -16.30
N VAL A 17 -24.05 -9.16 -17.12
CA VAL A 17 -22.67 -9.32 -16.66
C VAL A 17 -22.20 -7.93 -16.25
N LEU A 18 -22.24 -7.64 -14.94
CA LEU A 18 -21.53 -6.49 -14.38
C LEU A 18 -20.04 -6.76 -14.63
N ALA A 19 -19.46 -6.06 -15.60
CA ALA A 19 -18.02 -6.06 -15.80
C ALA A 19 -17.35 -5.65 -14.48
N ALA A 20 -16.42 -6.46 -13.99
CA ALA A 20 -15.64 -6.12 -12.80
C ALA A 20 -14.86 -4.83 -13.11
N GLN A 21 -15.26 -3.71 -12.53
CA GLN A 21 -14.51 -2.46 -12.60
C GLN A 21 -13.21 -2.61 -11.80
N GLU A 22 -12.10 -2.18 -12.38
CA GLU A 22 -10.81 -2.16 -11.68
C GLU A 22 -10.82 -1.07 -10.62
N ILE A 23 -10.39 -1.39 -9.39
CA ILE A 23 -10.33 -0.45 -8.28
C ILE A 23 -8.85 -0.21 -7.94
N ILE A 24 -8.42 1.04 -8.09
CA ILE A 24 -7.10 1.51 -7.68
C ILE A 24 -7.26 2.25 -6.35
N VAL A 25 -6.50 1.82 -5.35
CA VAL A 25 -6.47 2.45 -4.03
C VAL A 25 -5.15 3.20 -3.87
N SER A 26 -5.23 4.46 -3.46
CA SER A 26 -4.05 5.30 -3.18
C SER A 26 -4.16 5.95 -1.81
N LYS A 27 -3.03 6.26 -1.19
CA LYS A 27 -3.01 7.14 -0.02
C LYS A 27 -3.27 8.60 -0.49
N PRO A 28 -3.97 9.43 0.31
CA PRO A 28 -4.02 10.87 0.05
C PRO A 28 -2.61 11.48 -0.03
N GLY A 29 -2.36 12.32 -1.03
CA GLY A 29 -1.07 12.95 -1.29
C GLY A 29 -0.10 12.12 -2.14
N ASP A 30 -0.32 10.82 -2.27
CA ASP A 30 0.50 9.95 -3.12
C ASP A 30 0.07 10.07 -4.60
N ASN A 31 0.88 9.51 -5.51
CA ASN A 31 0.53 9.43 -6.92
C ASN A 31 -0.19 8.11 -7.20
N ALA A 32 -1.22 8.12 -8.05
CA ALA A 32 -1.92 6.91 -8.49
C ALA A 32 -1.66 6.64 -9.98
N THR A 33 -1.53 5.37 -10.34
CA THR A 33 -1.51 4.93 -11.73
C THR A 33 -2.83 4.27 -12.07
N LEU A 34 -3.60 4.88 -12.98
CA LEU A 34 -4.86 4.34 -13.48
C LEU A 34 -4.57 3.45 -14.69
N SER A 35 -4.82 2.16 -14.55
CA SER A 35 -4.52 1.16 -15.58
C SER A 35 -5.40 1.31 -16.82
N CYS A 36 -4.80 1.28 -18.00
CA CYS A 36 -5.53 1.15 -19.27
C CYS A 36 -4.67 0.39 -20.28
N ILE A 37 -4.93 -0.91 -20.43
CA ILE A 37 -4.11 -1.80 -21.26
C ILE A 37 -4.91 -2.39 -22.41
N TYR A 38 -4.49 -2.07 -23.63
CA TYR A 38 -4.99 -2.65 -24.86
C TYR A 38 -3.99 -3.66 -25.43
N ARG A 39 -4.43 -4.91 -25.64
CA ARG A 39 -3.57 -5.99 -26.16
C ARG A 39 -3.69 -6.23 -27.67
N GLY A 40 -4.15 -5.23 -28.43
CA GLY A 40 -4.13 -5.31 -29.89
C GLY A 40 -2.73 -5.11 -30.46
N ARG A 41 -2.62 -5.19 -31.78
CA ARG A 41 -1.37 -5.00 -32.52
C ARG A 41 -1.47 -3.77 -33.42
N GLU A 42 -0.32 -3.30 -33.91
CA GLU A 42 -0.19 -2.21 -34.89
C GLU A 42 -0.70 -0.86 -34.36
N LEU A 43 0.05 -0.29 -33.42
CA LEU A 43 -0.17 1.06 -32.90
C LEU A 43 0.88 2.00 -33.49
N HIS A 44 0.42 3.14 -34.01
CA HIS A 44 1.29 4.22 -34.48
C HIS A 44 0.85 5.51 -33.79
N LEU A 45 1.75 6.16 -33.03
CA LEU A 45 1.41 7.31 -32.19
C LEU A 45 0.66 8.41 -32.94
N ASN A 46 1.10 8.75 -34.16
CA ASN A 46 0.47 9.80 -34.99
C ASN A 46 -1.00 9.54 -35.33
N ASN A 47 -1.43 8.28 -35.26
CA ASN A 47 -2.79 7.85 -35.54
C ASN A 47 -3.62 7.65 -34.28
N LEU A 48 -3.04 7.77 -33.08
CA LEU A 48 -3.72 7.53 -31.83
C LEU A 48 -4.34 8.80 -31.28
N ARG A 49 -5.52 8.62 -30.66
CA ARG A 49 -6.10 9.57 -29.73
C ARG A 49 -6.45 8.84 -28.45
N VAL A 50 -5.97 9.33 -27.33
CA VAL A 50 -6.24 8.75 -26.01
C VAL A 50 -6.89 9.83 -25.17
N TYR A 51 -8.03 9.50 -24.59
CA TYR A 51 -8.73 10.37 -23.66
C TYR A 51 -8.89 9.65 -22.33
N TRP A 52 -8.39 10.27 -21.28
CA TRP A 52 -8.86 9.99 -19.94
C TRP A 52 -9.92 11.01 -19.58
N GLN A 53 -11.06 10.51 -19.14
CA GLN A 53 -12.23 11.33 -18.82
C GLN A 53 -12.81 10.91 -17.47
N LYS A 54 -13.45 11.84 -16.79
CA LYS A 54 -14.34 11.54 -15.68
C LYS A 54 -15.56 10.79 -16.22
N ALA A 55 -15.94 9.69 -15.57
CA ALA A 55 -17.08 8.89 -16.01
C ALA A 55 -18.43 9.49 -15.58
N ASP A 56 -18.44 10.26 -14.49
CA ASP A 56 -19.59 11.03 -14.02
C ASP A 56 -19.77 12.28 -14.88
N GLY A 57 -20.67 12.22 -15.85
CA GLY A 57 -21.00 13.33 -16.75
C GLY A 57 -21.68 14.54 -16.07
N GLN A 58 -21.38 14.82 -14.81
CA GLN A 58 -22.01 15.86 -13.98
C GLN A 58 -21.22 17.17 -13.90
N GLU A 59 -20.06 17.27 -14.53
CA GLU A 59 -19.18 18.45 -14.43
C GLU A 59 -18.97 19.15 -15.78
N ASP A 60 -18.82 20.49 -15.75
CA ASP A 60 -18.64 21.36 -16.92
C ASP A 60 -17.44 20.98 -17.81
N CYS A 61 -16.46 20.29 -17.23
CA CYS A 61 -15.31 19.76 -17.94
C CYS A 61 -15.03 18.33 -17.47
N SER A 62 -14.95 17.36 -18.40
CA SER A 62 -14.72 15.94 -18.09
C SER A 62 -13.33 15.43 -18.45
N VAL A 63 -12.55 16.15 -19.25
CA VAL A 63 -11.25 15.69 -19.78
C VAL A 63 -10.15 15.79 -18.73
N VAL A 64 -9.62 14.64 -18.35
CA VAL A 64 -8.55 14.49 -17.35
C VAL A 64 -7.19 14.56 -18.03
N HIS A 65 -7.03 13.85 -19.13
CA HIS A 65 -5.83 13.87 -19.96
C HIS A 65 -6.22 13.60 -21.42
N ALA A 66 -5.51 14.21 -22.36
CA ALA A 66 -5.75 14.04 -23.78
C ALA A 66 -4.42 13.92 -24.53
N LEU A 67 -4.29 12.85 -25.32
CA LEU A 67 -3.23 12.65 -26.29
C LEU A 67 -3.88 12.64 -27.67
N ILE A 68 -3.44 13.50 -28.59
CA ILE A 68 -3.98 13.58 -29.95
C ILE A 68 -2.85 13.51 -30.96
N SER A 69 -2.93 12.53 -31.86
CA SER A 69 -1.92 12.29 -32.89
C SER A 69 -0.50 12.18 -32.31
N GLY A 70 -0.40 11.50 -31.17
CA GLY A 70 0.88 11.20 -30.51
C GLY A 70 1.46 12.38 -29.73
N GLN A 71 0.67 13.43 -29.44
CA GLN A 71 1.11 14.58 -28.65
C GLN A 71 0.11 14.88 -27.54
N ASP A 72 0.61 15.26 -26.36
CA ASP A 72 -0.25 15.71 -25.28
C ASP A 72 -0.95 17.01 -25.67
N ASN A 73 -2.24 17.06 -25.40
CA ASN A 73 -3.07 18.24 -25.65
C ASN A 73 -3.59 18.80 -24.33
N GLU A 74 -2.85 19.76 -23.78
CA GLU A 74 -3.25 20.46 -22.54
C GLU A 74 -4.43 21.42 -22.72
N SER A 75 -4.78 21.80 -23.94
CA SER A 75 -5.86 22.78 -24.18
C SER A 75 -7.24 22.22 -23.85
N GLU A 76 -7.42 20.91 -24.03
CA GLU A 76 -8.68 20.21 -23.72
C GLU A 76 -8.77 19.78 -22.25
N GLN A 77 -7.64 19.73 -21.53
CA GLN A 77 -7.61 19.26 -20.14
C GLN A 77 -8.26 20.24 -19.18
N CYS A 78 -9.06 19.71 -18.24
CA CYS A 78 -9.62 20.51 -17.17
C CYS A 78 -8.51 21.08 -16.29
N ILE A 79 -8.67 22.33 -15.86
CA ILE A 79 -7.66 23.08 -15.09
C ILE A 79 -7.17 22.33 -13.85
N HIS A 80 -8.03 21.55 -13.19
CA HIS A 80 -7.71 20.74 -12.00
C HIS A 80 -6.70 19.61 -12.26
N PHE A 81 -6.57 19.16 -13.51
CA PHE A 81 -5.69 18.05 -13.91
C PHE A 81 -4.44 18.49 -14.68
N LYS A 82 -4.36 19.76 -15.09
CA LYS A 82 -3.18 20.31 -15.75
C LYS A 82 -1.95 20.19 -14.85
N ASN A 83 -0.82 19.81 -15.44
CA ASN A 83 0.45 19.54 -14.75
C ASN A 83 0.40 18.44 -13.67
N ARG A 84 -0.73 17.72 -13.53
CA ARG A 84 -0.90 16.62 -12.58
C ARG A 84 -1.05 15.26 -13.26
N THR A 85 -1.11 15.21 -14.59
CA THR A 85 -1.38 13.98 -15.33
C THR A 85 -0.31 13.72 -16.37
N GLN A 86 0.12 12.46 -16.50
CA GLN A 86 1.14 12.04 -17.46
C GLN A 86 0.85 10.62 -17.97
N LEU A 87 1.08 10.39 -19.26
CA LEU A 87 1.12 9.05 -19.84
C LEU A 87 2.56 8.52 -19.89
N PHE A 88 2.71 7.19 -19.92
CA PHE A 88 4.01 6.54 -20.06
C PHE A 88 4.38 6.41 -21.55
N TRP A 89 5.07 7.42 -22.07
CA TRP A 89 5.45 7.54 -23.49
C TRP A 89 6.12 6.29 -24.08
N ASP A 90 7.01 5.66 -23.31
CA ASP A 90 7.75 4.45 -23.68
C ASP A 90 6.85 3.21 -23.85
N ARG A 91 5.59 3.28 -23.40
CA ARG A 91 4.67 2.13 -23.37
C ARG A 91 3.44 2.30 -24.27
N LEU A 92 3.22 3.50 -24.82
CA LEU A 92 2.05 3.80 -25.66
C LEU A 92 1.96 2.89 -26.90
N GLU A 93 3.06 2.65 -27.60
CA GLU A 93 3.08 1.76 -28.77
C GLU A 93 2.89 0.28 -28.41
N SER A 94 3.13 -0.09 -27.15
CA SER A 94 2.84 -1.43 -26.62
C SER A 94 1.39 -1.60 -26.17
N GLY A 95 0.59 -0.54 -26.22
CA GLY A 95 -0.82 -0.53 -25.85
C GLY A 95 -1.08 -0.26 -24.36
N ASP A 96 -0.08 0.18 -23.61
CA ASP A 96 -0.26 0.66 -22.24
C ASP A 96 -0.50 2.18 -22.25
N PHE A 97 -1.75 2.55 -21.99
CA PHE A 97 -2.26 3.91 -21.95
C PHE A 97 -2.55 4.36 -20.51
N SER A 98 -1.91 3.71 -19.54
CA SER A 98 -2.13 4.00 -18.12
C SER A 98 -1.74 5.45 -17.80
N LEU A 99 -2.53 6.07 -16.92
CA LEU A 99 -2.35 7.47 -16.53
C LEU A 99 -1.73 7.56 -15.14
N LEU A 100 -0.62 8.28 -15.03
CA LEU A 100 -0.10 8.74 -13.75
C LEU A 100 -0.84 10.03 -13.34
N LEU A 101 -1.55 10.00 -12.22
CA LEU A 101 -2.16 11.16 -11.57
C LEU A 101 -1.36 11.52 -10.31
N LEU A 102 -0.88 12.76 -10.24
CA LEU A 102 0.00 13.25 -9.18
C LEU A 102 -0.77 13.87 -8.02
N ASN A 103 -0.28 13.64 -6.80
CA ASN A 103 -0.78 14.23 -5.56
C ASN A 103 -2.31 14.06 -5.42
N VAL A 104 -2.76 12.82 -5.30
CA VAL A 104 -4.18 12.46 -5.30
C VAL A 104 -4.86 12.99 -4.04
N SER A 105 -6.05 13.56 -4.22
CA SER A 105 -6.84 14.16 -3.15
C SER A 105 -8.29 13.68 -3.18
N GLN A 106 -9.08 14.06 -2.17
CA GLN A 106 -10.48 13.63 -2.05
C GLN A 106 -11.34 14.03 -3.28
N SER A 107 -11.00 15.14 -3.97
CA SER A 107 -11.72 15.57 -5.18
C SER A 107 -11.47 14.67 -6.40
N ASP A 108 -10.41 13.87 -6.36
CA ASP A 108 -10.04 12.92 -7.41
C ASP A 108 -10.72 11.55 -7.23
N VAL A 109 -11.38 11.28 -6.10
CA VAL A 109 -12.09 10.01 -5.87
C VAL A 109 -13.31 9.91 -6.77
N ARG A 110 -13.23 9.08 -7.81
CA ARG A 110 -14.32 8.82 -8.78
C ARG A 110 -13.97 7.67 -9.72
N THR A 111 -14.92 7.36 -10.59
CA THR A 111 -14.69 6.50 -11.75
C THR A 111 -14.12 7.33 -12.91
N TYR A 112 -13.01 6.88 -13.46
CA TYR A 112 -12.37 7.40 -14.64
C TYR A 112 -12.60 6.45 -15.81
N LYS A 113 -12.57 7.00 -17.03
CA LYS A 113 -12.79 6.28 -18.28
C LYS A 113 -11.62 6.53 -19.20
N CYS A 114 -10.98 5.46 -19.65
CA CYS A 114 -9.99 5.48 -20.71
C CYS A 114 -10.68 5.20 -22.03
N VAL A 115 -10.47 6.05 -23.04
CA VAL A 115 -10.98 5.88 -24.39
C VAL A 115 -9.82 6.00 -25.36
N VAL A 116 -9.54 4.92 -26.09
CA VAL A 116 -8.49 4.87 -27.10
C VAL A 116 -9.12 4.78 -28.47
N MET A 117 -8.78 5.72 -29.33
CA MET A 117 -9.20 5.76 -30.72
C MET A 117 -7.98 5.67 -31.64
N GLN A 118 -8.17 5.03 -32.78
CA GLN A 118 -7.17 4.93 -33.81
C GLN A 118 -7.73 5.44 -35.13
N LYS A 119 -6.96 6.29 -35.79
CA LYS A 119 -7.23 6.78 -37.14
C LYS A 119 -6.65 5.80 -38.15
N THR A 120 -7.52 5.18 -38.94
CA THR A 120 -7.14 4.48 -40.17
C THR A 120 -7.72 5.26 -41.35
N GLU A 121 -8.71 4.73 -42.06
CA GLU A 121 -9.51 5.48 -43.03
C GLU A 121 -10.48 6.44 -42.33
N TYR A 122 -11.03 6.01 -41.19
CA TYR A 122 -11.85 6.80 -40.27
C TYR A 122 -11.33 6.63 -38.83
N THR A 123 -11.79 7.48 -37.93
CA THR A 123 -11.45 7.35 -36.50
C THR A 123 -12.37 6.33 -35.85
N LYS A 124 -11.82 5.24 -35.32
CA LYS A 124 -12.56 4.19 -34.62
C LYS A 124 -12.09 4.08 -33.17
N MET A 125 -13.00 3.80 -32.25
CA MET A 125 -12.66 3.43 -30.88
C MET A 125 -12.14 1.98 -30.89
N ILE A 126 -10.93 1.77 -30.40
CA ILE A 126 -10.29 0.44 -30.35
C ILE A 126 -10.24 -0.14 -28.94
N HIS A 127 -10.37 0.71 -27.91
CA HIS A 127 -10.41 0.28 -26.53
C HIS A 127 -11.18 1.28 -25.67
N GLN A 128 -11.91 0.75 -24.69
CA GLN A 128 -12.52 1.52 -23.61
C GLN A 128 -12.46 0.71 -22.32
N SER A 129 -12.09 1.36 -21.23
CA SER A 129 -12.06 0.77 -19.90
C SER A 129 -12.42 1.82 -18.84
N GLU A 130 -12.85 1.34 -17.68
CA GLU A 130 -13.17 2.19 -16.52
C GLU A 130 -12.38 1.73 -15.31
N VAL A 131 -11.90 2.70 -14.54
CA VAL A 131 -11.11 2.50 -13.32
C VAL A 131 -11.70 3.36 -12.22
N VAL A 132 -11.97 2.77 -11.06
CA VAL A 132 -12.39 3.48 -9.86
C VAL A 132 -11.16 3.86 -9.06
N LEU A 133 -10.97 5.16 -8.80
CA LEU A 133 -9.95 5.64 -7.88
C LEU A 133 -10.58 5.83 -6.49
N SER A 134 -10.05 5.12 -5.50
CA SER A 134 -10.41 5.23 -4.10
C SER A 134 -9.21 5.66 -3.25
N LEU A 135 -9.49 6.32 -2.12
CA LEU A 135 -8.45 6.72 -1.18
C LEU A 135 -8.49 5.84 0.07
N ALA A 136 -7.37 5.21 0.41
CA ALA A 136 -7.18 4.55 1.69
C ALA A 136 -5.69 4.40 2.04
N ALA A 137 -5.41 4.33 3.34
CA ALA A 137 -4.13 3.97 3.88
C ALA A 137 -4.33 3.03 5.08
N SER A 138 -3.58 1.93 5.09
CA SER A 138 -3.57 1.01 6.21
C SER A 138 -3.10 1.74 7.47
N TYR A 139 -3.71 1.40 8.59
CA TYR A 139 -3.32 1.91 9.89
C TYR A 139 -2.05 1.21 10.37
N SER A 140 -1.28 1.84 11.26
CA SER A 140 -0.21 1.13 11.93
C SER A 140 -0.79 0.01 12.82
N GLN A 141 -0.11 -1.13 12.91
CA GLN A 141 -0.45 -2.20 13.86
C GLN A 141 -0.78 -1.61 15.24
N PRO A 142 -1.99 -1.84 15.80
CA PRO A 142 -2.38 -1.25 17.06
C PRO A 142 -1.43 -1.65 18.19
N ILE A 143 -1.14 -0.70 19.07
CA ILE A 143 -0.35 -0.91 20.27
C ILE A 143 -1.33 -0.88 21.44
N LEU A 144 -1.53 -2.06 22.03
CA LEU A 144 -2.38 -2.25 23.20
C LEU A 144 -1.54 -2.30 24.47
N SER A 145 -1.82 -1.39 25.40
CA SER A 145 -1.23 -1.36 26.74
C SER A 145 -2.31 -1.61 27.80
N GLY A 146 -2.01 -2.48 28.76
CA GLY A 146 -2.89 -2.80 29.88
C GLY A 146 -2.22 -2.54 31.24
N PRO A 147 -2.94 -2.77 32.35
CA PRO A 147 -2.39 -2.64 33.70
C PRO A 147 -1.28 -3.68 33.96
N ILE A 148 -0.21 -3.28 34.64
CA ILE A 148 0.79 -4.22 35.17
C ILE A 148 0.27 -4.73 36.51
N ARG A 149 -0.29 -5.95 36.57
CA ARG A 149 -0.89 -6.50 37.79
C ARG A 149 0.01 -7.55 38.44
N ASN A 150 0.26 -7.39 39.75
CA ASN A 150 1.01 -8.32 40.59
C ASN A 150 0.13 -9.18 41.52
N SER A 151 -1.17 -8.90 41.61
CA SER A 151 -2.10 -9.54 42.53
C SER A 151 -3.40 -9.98 41.84
N ASP A 152 -4.05 -10.99 42.40
CA ASP A 152 -5.32 -11.55 41.94
C ASP A 152 -6.55 -10.70 42.38
N SER A 153 -6.39 -9.38 42.63
CA SER A 153 -7.48 -8.50 43.09
C SER A 153 -8.63 -8.42 42.08
N THR A 154 -9.64 -9.27 42.22
CA THR A 154 -10.85 -9.17 41.39
C THR A 154 -11.63 -7.91 41.77
N GLU A 155 -12.35 -7.33 40.82
CA GLU A 155 -13.26 -6.18 41.00
C GLU A 155 -12.66 -4.75 40.99
N GLU A 156 -11.33 -4.60 40.97
CA GLU A 156 -10.68 -3.29 40.78
C GLU A 156 -10.92 -2.75 39.35
N GLU A 157 -11.22 -1.45 39.19
CA GLU A 157 -11.33 -0.85 37.86
C GLU A 157 -9.95 -0.70 37.23
N VAL A 158 -9.75 -1.34 36.08
CA VAL A 158 -8.50 -1.27 35.32
C VAL A 158 -8.71 -0.59 33.99
N THR A 159 -7.67 0.10 33.51
CA THR A 159 -7.70 0.85 32.25
C THR A 159 -6.76 0.22 31.22
N PHE A 160 -7.27 -0.01 30.01
CA PHE A 160 -6.51 -0.35 28.82
C PHE A 160 -6.42 0.88 27.91
N SER A 161 -5.33 0.96 27.14
CA SER A 161 -5.15 2.00 26.12
C SER A 161 -4.68 1.38 24.82
N CYS A 162 -5.30 1.82 23.72
CA CYS A 162 -5.00 1.37 22.38
C CYS A 162 -4.63 2.57 21.50
N ARG A 163 -3.52 2.42 20.77
CA ARG A 163 -3.00 3.46 19.85
C ARG A 163 -2.76 2.87 18.47
N SER A 164 -3.17 3.59 17.44
CA SER A 164 -2.86 3.28 16.05
C SER A 164 -2.82 4.59 15.25
N GLY A 165 -2.08 4.66 14.16
CA GLY A 165 -1.87 5.91 13.44
C GLY A 165 -1.63 5.79 11.95
N ASN A 166 -1.54 6.95 11.31
CA ASN A 166 -1.21 7.17 9.90
C ASN A 166 -2.14 6.46 8.90
N GLY A 167 -3.39 6.17 9.28
CA GLY A 167 -4.36 5.51 8.41
C GLY A 167 -5.36 6.47 7.78
N TYR A 168 -6.06 6.01 6.74
CA TYR A 168 -7.13 6.75 6.06
C TYR A 168 -8.14 5.78 5.44
N PRO A 169 -9.45 6.07 5.45
CA PRO A 169 -10.14 7.23 6.06
C PRO A 169 -10.30 7.06 7.58
N GLU A 170 -11.16 7.84 8.22
CA GLU A 170 -11.58 7.65 9.61
C GLU A 170 -12.00 6.17 9.87
N PRO A 171 -11.47 5.50 10.91
CA PRO A 171 -11.67 4.07 11.09
C PRO A 171 -12.83 3.76 12.03
N ASN A 172 -13.27 2.50 12.04
CA ASN A 172 -14.07 1.99 13.18
C ASN A 172 -13.14 1.32 14.18
N VAL A 173 -13.41 1.51 15.47
CA VAL A 173 -12.57 1.00 16.56
C VAL A 173 -13.42 0.15 17.49
N TYR A 174 -12.97 -1.07 17.75
CA TYR A 174 -13.70 -2.06 18.54
C TYR A 174 -12.84 -2.56 19.69
N TRP A 175 -13.45 -2.67 20.86
CA TRP A 175 -12.91 -3.44 21.97
C TRP A 175 -13.67 -4.75 22.08
N ILE A 176 -12.94 -5.86 22.17
CA ILE A 176 -13.53 -7.20 22.17
C ILE A 176 -12.98 -7.97 23.37
N ASN A 177 -13.87 -8.53 24.17
CA ASN A 177 -13.50 -9.53 25.17
C ASN A 177 -13.34 -10.88 24.46
N LYS A 178 -12.13 -11.41 24.37
CA LYS A 178 -11.86 -12.67 23.66
C LYS A 178 -12.35 -13.91 24.40
N THR A 179 -12.71 -13.79 25.67
CA THR A 179 -13.28 -14.90 26.44
C THR A 179 -14.66 -15.30 25.94
N ASP A 180 -15.49 -14.33 25.55
CA ASP A 180 -16.88 -14.54 25.11
C ASP A 180 -17.19 -13.91 23.72
N ASN A 181 -16.19 -13.29 23.09
CA ASN A 181 -16.31 -12.49 21.87
C ASN A 181 -17.33 -11.34 21.96
N SER A 182 -17.61 -10.84 23.16
CA SER A 182 -18.50 -9.69 23.35
C SER A 182 -17.81 -8.37 23.00
N HIS A 183 -18.58 -7.45 22.42
CA HIS A 183 -18.13 -6.09 22.19
C HIS A 183 -18.21 -5.28 23.48
N LEU A 184 -17.13 -4.56 23.78
CA LEU A 184 -17.04 -3.66 24.92
C LEU A 184 -17.10 -2.21 24.44
N PRO A 185 -17.91 -1.35 25.06
CA PRO A 185 -17.94 0.07 24.70
C PRO A 185 -16.64 0.77 25.15
N PRO A 186 -16.02 1.61 24.31
CA PRO A 186 -14.87 2.42 24.72
C PRO A 186 -15.29 3.44 25.79
N SER A 187 -14.42 3.65 26.78
CA SER A 187 -14.59 4.72 27.77
C SER A 187 -14.20 6.08 27.20
N GLU A 188 -13.19 6.10 26.34
CA GLU A 188 -12.79 7.26 25.56
C GLU A 188 -12.37 6.80 24.16
N LEU A 189 -12.74 7.57 23.14
CA LEU A 189 -12.27 7.39 21.78
C LEU A 189 -11.94 8.77 21.21
N LYS A 190 -10.69 8.94 20.79
CA LYS A 190 -10.19 10.14 20.15
C LYS A 190 -9.58 9.76 18.81
N ILE A 191 -10.16 10.31 17.74
CA ILE A 191 -9.63 10.22 16.39
C ILE A 191 -9.09 11.60 16.03
N THR A 192 -7.80 11.66 15.70
CA THR A 192 -7.08 12.92 15.46
C THR A 192 -6.65 13.01 14.00
N PRO A 193 -7.10 14.02 13.24
CA PRO A 193 -6.63 14.24 11.88
C PRO A 193 -5.23 14.86 11.86
N HIS A 194 -4.47 14.57 10.81
CA HIS A 194 -3.13 15.10 10.54
C HIS A 194 -3.11 15.99 9.30
N ALA A 195 -2.05 16.80 9.18
CA ALA A 195 -1.88 17.71 8.05
C ALA A 195 -1.68 16.98 6.71
N ASP A 196 -1.19 15.73 6.73
CA ASP A 196 -1.04 14.88 5.53
C ASP A 196 -2.36 14.19 5.13
N GLY A 197 -3.47 14.52 5.81
CA GLY A 197 -4.80 13.96 5.57
C GLY A 197 -5.07 12.64 6.28
N THR A 198 -4.09 12.03 6.96
CA THR A 198 -4.29 10.77 7.69
C THR A 198 -4.88 10.99 9.09
N TYR A 199 -5.24 9.89 9.75
CA TYR A 199 -5.82 9.89 11.09
C TYR A 199 -4.99 9.05 12.06
N SER A 200 -5.09 9.39 13.34
CA SER A 200 -4.61 8.55 14.45
C SER A 200 -5.68 8.32 15.49
N VAL A 201 -5.69 7.11 16.00
CA VAL A 201 -6.64 6.59 16.97
C VAL A 201 -5.97 6.50 18.33
N PHE A 202 -6.64 7.03 19.33
CA PHE A 202 -6.38 6.75 20.73
C PHE A 202 -7.71 6.36 21.39
N SER A 203 -7.78 5.17 21.97
CA SER A 203 -8.96 4.73 22.71
C SER A 203 -8.57 4.15 24.07
N THR A 204 -9.44 4.35 25.06
CA THR A 204 -9.31 3.74 26.37
C THR A 204 -10.54 2.90 26.70
N LEU A 205 -10.30 1.84 27.46
CA LEU A 205 -11.34 0.94 27.97
C LEU A 205 -11.14 0.77 29.47
N LYS A 206 -12.17 1.09 30.25
CA LYS A 206 -12.24 0.84 31.69
C LYS A 206 -13.19 -0.32 31.98
N VAL A 207 -12.68 -1.34 32.64
CA VAL A 207 -13.45 -2.54 33.01
C VAL A 207 -13.04 -3.02 34.41
N LYS A 208 -13.94 -3.75 35.08
CA LYS A 208 -13.61 -4.41 36.34
C LYS A 208 -12.67 -5.58 36.09
N ALA A 209 -11.62 -5.69 36.89
CA ALA A 209 -10.59 -6.71 36.76
C ALA A 209 -11.12 -8.11 37.07
N THR A 210 -10.77 -9.06 36.19
CA THR A 210 -10.99 -10.51 36.35
C THR A 210 -9.65 -11.23 36.34
N SER A 211 -9.64 -12.52 36.69
CA SER A 211 -8.42 -13.34 36.79
C SER A 211 -7.87 -13.84 35.45
N ASN A 212 -8.64 -13.71 34.35
CA ASN A 212 -8.25 -14.19 33.02
C ASN A 212 -8.73 -13.20 31.95
N MET A 213 -8.27 -11.95 32.06
CA MET A 213 -8.68 -10.91 31.12
C MET A 213 -7.96 -11.11 29.77
N GLN A 214 -8.74 -11.27 28.70
CA GLN A 214 -8.26 -11.34 27.33
C GLN A 214 -8.94 -10.26 26.49
N ILE A 215 -8.25 -9.15 26.29
CA ILE A 215 -8.80 -7.98 25.61
C ILE A 215 -8.14 -7.83 24.25
N GLU A 216 -8.96 -7.58 23.24
CA GLU A 216 -8.52 -7.21 21.89
C GLU A 216 -8.99 -5.79 21.58
N CYS A 217 -8.08 -5.00 21.03
CA CYS A 217 -8.42 -3.74 20.36
C CYS A 217 -8.29 -3.95 18.86
N SER A 218 -9.33 -3.64 18.11
CA SER A 218 -9.37 -3.78 16.65
C SER A 218 -9.64 -2.43 15.98
N VAL A 219 -8.89 -2.12 14.92
CA VAL A 219 -9.04 -0.93 14.08
C VAL A 219 -9.37 -1.39 12.67
N GLU A 220 -10.57 -1.05 12.19
CA GLU A 220 -11.10 -1.42 10.88
C GLU A 220 -10.92 -0.30 9.87
N ASN A 221 -10.37 -0.65 8.71
CA ASN A 221 -10.41 0.14 7.50
C ASN A 221 -11.39 -0.51 6.50
N LYS A 222 -12.58 0.08 6.39
CA LYS A 222 -13.66 -0.42 5.51
C LYS A 222 -13.29 -0.42 4.02
N ILE A 223 -12.50 0.54 3.56
CA ILE A 223 -12.15 0.66 2.14
C ILE A 223 -11.13 -0.43 1.76
N LEU A 224 -10.17 -0.71 2.64
CA LEU A 224 -9.20 -1.79 2.45
C LEU A 224 -9.73 -3.17 2.84
N GLN A 225 -10.93 -3.26 3.44
CA GLN A 225 -11.46 -4.48 4.06
C GLN A 225 -10.46 -5.12 5.03
N GLU A 226 -9.78 -4.26 5.82
CA GLU A 226 -8.66 -4.64 6.68
C GLU A 226 -8.99 -4.38 8.14
N ASN A 227 -8.74 -5.37 9.00
CA ASN A 227 -8.92 -5.27 10.44
C ASN A 227 -7.61 -5.58 11.15
N LEU A 228 -6.93 -4.54 11.65
CA LEU A 228 -5.73 -4.71 12.44
C LEU A 228 -6.07 -4.78 13.92
N SER A 229 -5.57 -5.80 14.61
CA SER A 229 -5.94 -6.06 16.00
C SER A 229 -4.73 -6.33 16.87
N ALA A 230 -4.80 -5.89 18.12
CA ALA A 230 -3.79 -6.16 19.14
C ALA A 230 -4.42 -6.79 20.37
N ASN A 231 -3.74 -7.80 20.92
CA ASN A 231 -4.27 -8.65 21.96
C ASN A 231 -3.48 -8.48 23.25
N TYR A 232 -4.20 -8.38 24.35
CA TYR A 232 -3.66 -8.41 25.70
C TYR A 232 -4.02 -9.74 26.34
N THR A 233 -3.00 -10.43 26.83
CA THR A 233 -3.16 -11.56 27.74
C THR A 233 -2.48 -11.22 29.05
N GLN A 234 -3.16 -11.49 30.15
CA GLN A 234 -2.61 -11.21 31.47
C GLN A 234 -1.35 -12.05 31.70
N GLN A 235 -0.19 -11.40 31.83
CA GLN A 235 1.07 -12.06 32.19
C GLN A 235 1.22 -12.10 33.72
N LYS A 236 1.46 -13.28 34.29
CA LYS A 236 1.75 -13.45 35.73
C LYS A 236 3.23 -13.24 35.96
N GLN A 237 3.62 -12.21 36.72
CA GLN A 237 5.03 -11.97 37.06
C GLN A 237 5.51 -13.06 38.04
N SER A 238 6.39 -13.95 37.57
CA SER A 238 7.12 -14.88 38.44
C SER A 238 8.16 -14.09 39.22
N ASN A 239 7.95 -13.93 40.53
CA ASN A 239 8.97 -13.43 41.44
C ASN A 239 10.09 -14.47 41.58
N GLY A 240 11.02 -14.47 40.63
CA GLY A 240 12.33 -15.06 40.80
C GLY A 240 13.14 -14.21 41.78
N SER A 241 13.08 -14.58 43.06
CA SER A 241 14.01 -14.10 44.07
C SER A 241 15.43 -14.47 43.67
N SER A 242 16.26 -13.47 43.40
CA SER A 242 17.71 -13.58 43.57
C SER A 242 18.19 -12.32 44.26
N THR A 243 18.27 -12.46 45.58
CA THR A 243 19.08 -11.72 46.55
C THR A 243 20.23 -10.91 45.94
N GLU A 244 20.24 -9.60 46.21
CA GLU A 244 21.45 -8.79 46.17
C GLU A 244 22.51 -9.40 47.10
N SER A 245 23.69 -9.69 46.56
CA SER A 245 24.91 -9.74 47.35
C SER A 245 25.95 -8.82 46.72
N HIS A 246 26.18 -7.71 47.39
CA HIS A 246 27.32 -6.84 47.16
C HIS A 246 28.63 -7.64 47.31
N LYS A 247 29.41 -7.82 46.24
CA LYS A 247 30.89 -7.79 46.27
C LYS A 247 31.44 -7.23 44.96
N ASN A 248 32.21 -6.15 45.13
CA ASN A 248 33.00 -5.49 44.10
C ASN A 248 34.19 -6.34 43.64
N LEU A 249 34.61 -6.06 42.39
CA LEU A 249 35.95 -6.12 41.83
C LEU A 249 36.71 -7.47 41.85
N GLY A 250 36.73 -8.12 40.69
CA GLY A 250 37.62 -9.22 40.37
C GLY A 250 37.90 -9.32 38.88
N LYS A 251 39.04 -8.75 38.45
CA LYS A 251 39.82 -9.02 37.22
C LYS A 251 39.31 -10.24 36.41
N LYS A 252 38.76 -10.02 35.21
CA LYS A 252 38.60 -11.09 34.22
C LYS A 252 39.78 -11.06 33.25
N GLY A 253 40.56 -12.14 33.29
CA GLY A 253 41.80 -12.30 32.58
C GLY A 253 41.67 -12.28 31.06
N ARG A 254 42.75 -11.82 30.44
CA ARG A 254 43.12 -12.10 29.04
C ARG A 254 43.16 -13.61 28.83
N GLY A 255 42.52 -14.10 27.78
CA GLY A 255 42.54 -15.52 27.41
C GLY A 255 41.92 -15.77 26.04
N ALA A 256 42.67 -15.39 25.00
CA ALA A 256 42.71 -15.96 23.65
C ALA A 256 41.39 -16.29 22.91
N GLN A 257 41.03 -15.48 21.91
CA GLN A 257 40.77 -15.93 20.52
C GLN A 257 41.09 -14.77 19.55
N ALA A 258 42.36 -14.64 19.15
CA ALA A 258 42.84 -13.64 18.18
C ALA A 258 43.69 -14.25 17.07
N ALA A 259 43.38 -15.48 16.64
CA ALA A 259 44.06 -16.13 15.52
C ALA A 259 43.26 -16.06 14.19
N GLY A 260 41.95 -15.78 14.24
CA GLY A 260 41.10 -15.75 13.04
C GLY A 260 41.11 -14.43 12.25
N ILE A 261 41.18 -13.29 12.94
CA ILE A 261 40.95 -11.97 12.30
C ILE A 261 42.23 -11.44 11.61
N VAL A 262 43.41 -11.69 12.19
CA VAL A 262 44.69 -11.25 11.60
C VAL A 262 45.00 -12.01 10.30
N SER A 263 44.64 -13.29 10.23
CA SER A 263 44.80 -14.11 9.01
C SER A 263 43.96 -13.58 7.85
N VAL A 264 42.72 -13.14 8.12
CA VAL A 264 41.81 -12.59 7.09
C VAL A 264 42.33 -11.26 6.54
N ILE A 265 42.87 -10.37 7.37
CA ILE A 265 43.41 -9.08 6.91
C ILE A 265 44.65 -9.29 6.03
N ILE A 266 45.52 -10.24 6.38
CA ILE A 266 46.70 -10.57 5.57
C ILE A 266 46.27 -11.17 4.22
N LEU A 267 45.27 -12.05 4.20
CA LEU A 267 44.73 -12.62 2.94
C LEU A 267 44.12 -11.55 2.03
N ILE A 268 43.36 -10.61 2.59
CA ILE A 268 42.78 -9.50 1.81
C ILE A 268 43.90 -8.60 1.25
N GLY A 269 44.91 -8.28 2.06
CA GLY A 269 46.06 -7.49 1.61
C GLY A 269 46.86 -8.17 0.50
N LEU A 270 47.06 -9.48 0.56
CA LEU A 270 47.74 -10.23 -0.51
C LEU A 270 46.91 -10.26 -1.80
N LEU A 271 45.59 -10.43 -1.70
CA LEU A 271 44.70 -10.41 -2.86
C LEU A 271 44.66 -9.04 -3.56
N THR A 272 44.65 -7.93 -2.82
CA THR A 272 44.68 -6.58 -3.41
C THR A 272 46.01 -6.29 -4.11
N VAL A 273 47.14 -6.75 -3.55
CA VAL A 273 48.45 -6.60 -4.21
C VAL A 273 48.51 -7.44 -5.48
N LEU A 274 47.97 -8.66 -5.46
CA LEU A 274 47.98 -9.58 -6.61
C LEU A 274 47.07 -9.07 -7.74
N THR A 275 45.90 -8.52 -7.43
CA THR A 275 45.03 -7.87 -8.43
C THR A 275 45.69 -6.61 -9.00
N CYS A 276 46.31 -5.76 -8.18
CA CYS A 276 47.06 -4.60 -8.66
C CYS A 276 48.23 -5.01 -9.57
N TRP A 277 48.98 -6.06 -9.20
CA TRP A 277 50.09 -6.56 -10.01
C TRP A 277 49.61 -7.14 -11.35
N LEU A 278 48.52 -7.92 -11.35
CA LEU A 278 47.92 -8.44 -12.58
C LEU A 278 47.39 -7.31 -13.48
N TRP A 279 46.78 -6.28 -12.90
CA TRP A 279 46.33 -5.11 -13.65
C TRP A 279 47.50 -4.34 -14.27
N ARG A 280 48.58 -4.14 -13.51
CA ARG A 280 49.80 -3.48 -13.99
C ARG A 280 50.51 -4.29 -15.07
N ARG A 281 50.54 -5.62 -14.94
CA ARG A 281 51.08 -6.54 -15.97
C ARG A 281 50.22 -6.55 -17.24
N ARG A 282 48.90 -6.49 -17.12
CA ARG A 282 47.97 -6.40 -18.26
C ARG A 282 48.08 -5.05 -18.98
N SER A 283 48.27 -3.96 -18.24
CA SER A 283 48.54 -2.63 -18.80
C SER A 283 49.88 -2.58 -19.53
N SER A 284 50.95 -3.20 -18.99
CA SER A 284 52.24 -3.30 -19.68
C SER A 284 52.16 -4.10 -20.99
N ASN A 285 51.30 -5.12 -21.06
CA ASN A 285 51.12 -5.90 -22.29
C ASN A 285 50.28 -5.17 -23.36
N GLN A 286 49.47 -4.16 -23.00
CA GLN A 286 48.77 -3.34 -24.00
C GLN A 286 49.67 -2.25 -24.61
N VAL A 287 50.74 -1.82 -23.93
CA VAL A 287 51.67 -0.80 -24.44
C VAL A 287 52.66 -1.36 -25.49
N SER A 288 52.72 -2.68 -25.69
CA SER A 288 53.59 -3.30 -26.72
C SER A 288 52.92 -3.56 -28.08
N TYR A 289 51.65 -3.16 -28.30
CA TYR A 289 50.93 -3.40 -29.57
C TYR A 289 50.46 -2.13 -30.30
N THR A 290 50.85 -0.94 -29.85
CA THR A 290 50.61 0.32 -30.57
C THR A 290 51.94 1.01 -30.86
N GLY A 291 52.63 0.51 -31.86
CA GLY A 291 53.95 1.00 -32.26
C GLY A 291 54.53 0.20 -33.41
N ASN A 292 53.85 0.21 -34.57
CA ASN A 292 54.43 0.21 -35.91
C ASN A 292 53.32 0.25 -36.96
N GLU A 293 53.56 1.12 -37.95
CA GLU A 293 52.71 1.56 -39.09
C GLU A 293 51.73 2.71 -38.82
#